data_AF-E2C5M0-F1
#
_entry.id   AF-E2C5M0-F1
#
_cell.length_a   1.000
_cell.length_b   1.000
_cell.length_c   1.000
_cell.angle_alpha   90.00
_cell.angle_beta   90.00
_cell.angle_gamma   90.00
#
_symmetry.space_group_name_H-M   'P 1'
#
loop_
_entity.id
_entity.type
_entity.pdbx_description
1 polymer ?
#
loop_
_entity_poly.entity_id
_entity_poly.type
_entity_poly.pdbx_seq_one_letter_code
_entity_poly.pdbx_strand_id
1 'polypeptide(L)'
;MQEDIECLIKRRPTKYLFLPHAITLGETVAVHHLNQWYRGIITRIMKKTASVRLGDWGREIRSKFTDIYQLPDAFYLIRCKPFFAALLYNIKPIGESQRWAAKVNQLITLIAEGEEGRMRILRAIPPRFADVEMQLSRPNSISYSS
;
A
#
# COMPACT_ATOMS: atom_id res chain seq x y z
N MET A 1 4.15 14.94 -4.88
CA MET A 1 4.93 13.86 -4.21
C MET A 1 5.42 12.82 -5.21
N GLN A 2 4.55 12.09 -5.92
CA GLN A 2 4.99 11.11 -6.93
C GLN A 2 5.72 11.77 -8.12
N GLU A 3 5.17 12.86 -8.64
CA GLU A 3 5.79 13.67 -9.71
C GLU A 3 7.17 14.22 -9.31
N ASP A 4 7.36 14.53 -8.02
CA ASP A 4 8.63 15.04 -7.49
C ASP A 4 9.71 13.95 -7.43
N ILE A 5 9.34 12.71 -7.07
CA ILE A 5 10.23 11.54 -7.10
C ILE A 5 10.65 11.25 -8.54
N GLU A 6 9.69 11.23 -9.46
CA GLU A 6 9.94 11.01 -10.88
C GLU A 6 10.92 12.05 -11.44
N CYS A 7 10.70 13.33 -11.15
CA CYS A 7 11.57 14.41 -11.60
C CYS A 7 13.01 14.24 -11.09
N LEU A 8 13.18 13.89 -9.82
CA LEU A 8 14.50 13.75 -9.20
C LEU A 8 15.26 12.52 -9.69
N ILE A 9 14.58 11.37 -9.85
CA ILE A 9 15.22 10.15 -10.33
C ILE A 9 15.55 10.27 -11.82
N LYS A 10 14.67 10.87 -12.65
CA LYS A 10 14.95 11.12 -14.07
C LYS A 10 16.16 12.04 -14.28
N ARG A 11 16.35 13.04 -13.40
CA ARG A 11 17.49 13.97 -13.49
C ARG A 11 18.83 13.31 -13.16
N ARG A 12 18.85 12.30 -12.28
CA ARG A 12 20.09 11.65 -11.81
C ARG A 12 19.88 10.15 -11.54
N PRO A 13 19.62 9.33 -12.55
CA PRO A 13 19.22 7.93 -12.36
C PRO A 13 20.32 7.08 -11.72
N THR A 14 21.59 7.30 -12.11
CA THR A 14 22.74 6.56 -11.57
C THR A 14 23.05 6.88 -10.12
N LYS A 15 22.72 8.09 -9.64
CA LYS A 15 22.95 8.49 -8.24
C LYS A 15 22.08 7.68 -7.28
N TYR A 16 20.86 7.35 -7.70
CA TYR A 16 19.87 6.69 -6.86
C TYR A 16 19.71 5.22 -7.18
N LEU A 17 20.47 4.64 -8.12
CA LEU A 17 20.38 3.22 -8.40
C LEU A 17 20.98 2.42 -7.24
N PHE A 18 20.23 1.48 -6.66
CA PHE A 18 20.81 0.58 -5.67
C PHE A 18 21.81 -0.36 -6.32
N LEU A 19 22.99 -0.50 -5.70
CA LEU A 19 23.85 -1.64 -5.97
C LEU A 19 23.18 -2.90 -5.40
N PRO A 20 23.21 -4.04 -6.10
CA PRO A 20 22.61 -5.31 -5.65
C PRO A 20 22.92 -5.72 -4.20
N HIS A 21 24.12 -5.36 -3.72
CA HIS A 21 24.62 -5.71 -2.40
C HIS A 21 24.21 -4.72 -1.29
N ALA A 22 23.68 -3.55 -1.65
CA ALA A 22 23.29 -2.50 -0.71
C ALA A 22 21.79 -2.55 -0.33
N ILE A 23 21.04 -3.48 -0.90
CA ILE A 23 19.60 -3.65 -0.65
C ILE A 23 19.40 -4.42 0.66
N THR A 24 18.76 -3.80 1.64
CA THR A 24 18.49 -4.44 2.95
C THR A 24 17.00 -4.62 3.23
N LEU A 25 16.66 -5.61 4.07
CA LEU A 25 15.27 -5.86 4.48
C LEU A 25 14.75 -4.71 5.35
N GLY A 26 13.51 -4.29 5.09
CA GLY A 26 12.87 -3.18 5.81
C GLY A 26 13.26 -1.79 5.31
N GLU A 27 14.15 -1.71 4.32
CA GLU A 27 14.59 -0.43 3.79
C GLU A 27 13.55 0.21 2.88
N THR A 28 13.44 1.53 2.98
CA THR A 28 12.52 2.34 2.19
C THR A 28 13.14 2.69 0.86
N VAL A 29 12.45 2.40 -0.23
CA VAL A 29 12.95 2.52 -1.60
C VAL A 29 11.94 3.21 -2.52
N ALA A 30 12.42 3.69 -3.65
CA ALA A 30 11.59 4.09 -4.79
C ALA A 30 11.61 2.99 -5.85
N VAL A 31 10.46 2.71 -6.46
CA VAL A 31 10.30 1.67 -7.47
C VAL A 31 9.42 2.17 -8.61
N HIS A 32 9.81 1.83 -9.83
CA HIS A 32 9.01 2.13 -11.02
C HIS A 32 8.10 0.94 -11.35
N HIS A 33 6.79 1.16 -11.38
CA HIS A 33 5.78 0.14 -11.66
C HIS A 33 4.64 0.75 -12.48
N LEU A 34 4.12 0.04 -13.49
CA LEU A 34 2.99 0.51 -14.32
C LEU A 34 3.13 1.98 -14.78
N ASN A 35 4.33 2.36 -15.23
CA ASN A 35 4.66 3.69 -15.72
C ASN A 35 4.52 4.83 -14.68
N GLN A 36 4.61 4.49 -13.39
CA GLN A 36 4.57 5.45 -12.29
C GLN A 36 5.60 5.10 -11.21
N TRP A 37 6.01 6.12 -10.46
CA TRP A 37 6.94 5.97 -9.34
C TRP A 37 6.19 5.80 -8.03
N TYR A 38 6.61 4.79 -7.27
CA TYR A 38 6.04 4.49 -5.96
C TYR A 38 7.12 4.43 -4.91
N ARG A 39 6.74 4.83 -3.69
CA ARG A 39 7.52 4.54 -2.49
C ARG A 39 7.14 3.15 -1.98
N GLY A 40 8.12 2.38 -1.54
CA GLY A 40 7.88 1.08 -0.94
C GLY A 40 8.90 0.70 0.11
N ILE A 41 8.68 -0.45 0.73
CA ILE A 41 9.55 -1.06 1.73
C ILE A 41 9.93 -2.44 1.25
N ILE A 42 11.21 -2.79 1.30
CA ILE A 42 11.68 -4.14 0.95
C ILE A 42 11.20 -5.13 2.01
N THR A 43 10.41 -6.11 1.60
CA THR A 43 9.83 -7.12 2.50
C THR A 43 10.51 -8.47 2.37
N ARG A 44 11.10 -8.77 1.21
CA ARG A 44 11.81 -10.02 0.95
C ARG A 44 12.91 -9.81 -0.08
N ILE A 45 14.07 -10.41 0.16
CA ILE A 45 15.19 -10.41 -0.79
C ILE A 45 15.32 -11.81 -1.40
N MET A 46 15.50 -11.85 -2.72
CA MET A 46 15.81 -13.05 -3.50
C MET A 46 17.08 -12.79 -4.32
N LYS A 47 17.61 -13.82 -5.01
CA LYS A 47 18.91 -13.74 -5.71
C LYS A 47 19.11 -12.49 -6.60
N LYS A 48 18.11 -12.10 -7.41
CA LYS A 48 18.21 -10.95 -8.35
C LYS A 48 17.03 -9.98 -8.26
N THR A 49 16.13 -10.20 -7.32
CA THR A 49 14.87 -9.48 -7.18
C THR A 49 14.54 -9.28 -5.72
N ALA A 50 13.78 -8.23 -5.40
CA ALA A 50 13.17 -8.06 -4.09
C ALA A 50 11.64 -7.96 -4.23
N SER A 51 10.95 -8.41 -3.19
CA SER A 51 9.57 -8.01 -2.95
C SER A 51 9.58 -6.65 -2.27
N VAL A 52 8.80 -5.73 -2.82
CA VAL A 52 8.63 -4.38 -2.32
C VAL A 52 7.15 -4.17 -2.03
N ARG A 53 6.82 -3.81 -0.79
CA ARG A 53 5.48 -3.40 -0.41
C ARG A 53 5.32 -1.92 -0.68
N LEU A 54 4.40 -1.56 -1.57
CA LEU A 54 4.11 -0.17 -1.91
C LEU A 54 3.41 0.50 -0.74
N GLY A 55 4.01 1.55 -0.19
CA GLY A 55 3.59 2.15 1.09
C GLY A 55 2.18 2.75 1.04
N ASP A 56 1.80 3.32 -0.10
CA ASP A 56 0.51 3.98 -0.25
C ASP A 56 -0.61 2.96 -0.52
N TRP A 57 -0.28 1.81 -1.11
CA TRP A 57 -1.27 0.83 -1.59
C TRP A 57 -1.29 -0.52 -0.88
N GLY A 58 -0.33 -0.81 0.01
CA GLY A 58 -0.23 -2.11 0.68
C GLY A 58 0.09 -3.30 -0.25
N ARG A 59 0.00 -3.11 -1.57
CA ARG A 59 0.33 -4.11 -2.60
C ARG A 59 1.81 -4.47 -2.54
N GLU A 60 2.09 -5.78 -2.57
CA GLU A 60 3.44 -6.28 -2.74
C GLU A 60 3.73 -6.54 -4.21
N ILE A 61 4.84 -6.01 -4.71
CA ILE A 61 5.32 -6.23 -6.08
C ILE A 61 6.70 -6.87 -6.05
N ARG A 62 7.03 -7.61 -7.11
CA ARG A 62 8.38 -8.15 -7.31
C ARG A 62 9.12 -7.29 -8.32
N SER A 63 10.27 -6.75 -7.94
CA SER A 63 11.10 -5.88 -8.79
C SER A 63 12.53 -6.38 -8.85
N LYS A 64 13.18 -6.19 -10.00
CA LYS A 64 14.63 -6.43 -10.14
C LYS A 64 15.38 -5.35 -9.38
N PHE A 65 16.59 -5.65 -8.93
CA PHE A 65 17.42 -4.64 -8.26
C PHE A 65 17.75 -3.44 -9.14
N THR A 66 17.81 -3.64 -10.46
CA THR A 66 17.99 -2.55 -11.44
C THR A 66 16.81 -1.57 -11.50
N ASP A 67 15.66 -1.98 -10.98
CA ASP A 67 14.41 -1.21 -11.01
C ASP A 67 14.06 -0.67 -9.61
N ILE A 68 14.99 -0.80 -8.66
CA ILE A 68 14.86 -0.35 -7.28
C ILE A 68 15.89 0.76 -7.04
N TYR A 69 15.40 1.87 -6.53
CA TYR A 69 16.16 3.09 -6.36
C TYR A 69 16.17 3.52 -4.89
N GLN A 70 17.29 4.07 -4.45
CA GLN A 70 17.42 4.74 -3.17
C GLN A 70 16.42 5.89 -3.16
N LEU A 71 15.59 5.90 -2.12
CA LEU A 71 14.67 7.01 -1.93
C LEU A 71 15.52 8.25 -1.59
N PRO A 72 15.31 9.42 -2.21
CA PRO A 72 16.04 10.62 -1.80
C PRO A 72 15.63 11.07 -0.38
N ASP A 73 16.59 11.58 0.40
CA ASP A 73 16.42 12.02 1.80
C ASP A 73 15.17 12.89 2.03
N ALA A 74 14.88 13.78 1.08
CA ALA A 74 13.71 14.67 1.10
C ALA A 74 12.36 13.93 1.20
N PHE A 75 12.28 12.66 0.79
CA PHE A 75 11.05 11.86 0.81
C PHE A 75 10.98 10.89 1.99
N TYR A 76 12.03 10.75 2.80
CA TYR A 76 11.95 9.92 4.01
C TYR A 76 11.03 10.56 5.05
N LEU A 77 11.17 11.88 5.25
CA LEU A 77 10.47 12.68 6.26
C LEU A 77 9.01 12.99 5.92
N ILE A 78 8.65 12.87 4.64
CA ILE A 78 7.26 12.90 4.24
C ILE A 78 6.64 11.63 4.79
N ARG A 79 5.98 11.72 5.95
CA ARG A 79 5.19 10.63 6.53
C ARG A 79 4.38 10.03 5.38
N CYS A 80 4.64 8.76 5.03
CA CYS A 80 3.72 8.00 4.21
C CYS A 80 2.36 8.26 4.83
N LYS A 81 1.48 8.97 4.13
CA LYS A 81 0.08 8.96 4.46
C LYS A 81 -0.36 7.63 3.86
N PRO A 82 -0.54 6.55 4.64
CA PRO A 82 -1.19 5.36 4.13
C PRO A 82 -2.60 5.77 3.74
N PHE A 83 -2.77 6.28 2.52
CA PHE A 83 -4.08 6.67 2.03
C PHE A 83 -4.72 5.38 1.52
N PHE A 84 -5.49 4.79 2.44
CA PHE A 84 -6.49 3.75 2.24
C PHE A 84 -6.02 2.32 1.94
N ALA A 85 -5.05 2.08 1.08
CA ALA A 85 -4.81 0.70 0.64
C ALA A 85 -3.81 -0.09 1.55
N ALA A 86 -3.04 0.60 2.41
CA ALA A 86 -2.36 -0.04 3.54
C ALA A 86 -3.31 -0.44 4.69
N LEU A 87 -4.56 0.07 4.73
CA LEU A 87 -5.52 -0.35 5.74
C LEU A 87 -6.02 -1.76 5.45
N LEU A 88 -6.36 -2.12 4.22
CA LEU A 88 -6.95 -3.44 3.91
C LEU A 88 -5.97 -4.63 4.01
N TYR A 89 -4.66 -4.40 3.91
CA TYR A 89 -3.64 -5.48 3.94
C TYR A 89 -3.56 -6.20 5.29
N ASN A 90 -4.02 -5.57 6.37
CA ASN A 90 -3.95 -6.12 7.73
C ASN A 90 -5.34 -6.26 8.38
N ILE A 91 -6.39 -6.24 7.57
CA ILE A 91 -7.77 -6.49 8.02
C ILE A 91 -8.06 -7.96 7.75
N LYS A 92 -8.59 -8.63 8.77
CA LYS A 92 -9.08 -10.00 8.71
C LYS A 92 -10.53 -10.02 9.18
N PRO A 93 -11.33 -11.03 8.80
CA PRO A 93 -12.67 -11.16 9.34
C PRO A 93 -12.61 -11.19 10.87
N ILE A 94 -13.54 -10.48 11.51
CA ILE A 94 -13.69 -10.55 12.97
C ILE A 94 -14.24 -11.95 13.31
N GLY A 95 -13.53 -12.70 14.15
CA GLY A 95 -13.87 -14.06 14.57
C GLY A 95 -12.89 -15.13 14.09
N GLU A 96 -13.23 -16.40 14.32
CA GLU A 96 -12.40 -17.56 13.90
C GLU A 96 -12.55 -17.90 12.40
N SER A 97 -13.53 -17.29 11.73
CA SER A 97 -13.76 -17.49 10.29
C SER A 97 -12.65 -16.87 9.47
N GLN A 98 -12.07 -17.65 8.56
CA GLN A 98 -11.15 -17.17 7.51
C GLN A 98 -11.88 -16.48 6.34
N ARG A 99 -13.21 -16.44 6.37
CA ARG A 99 -14.04 -15.90 5.28
C ARG A 99 -14.72 -14.60 5.68
N TRP A 100 -14.63 -13.61 4.79
CA TRP A 100 -15.39 -12.37 4.87
C TRP A 100 -16.89 -12.63 4.72
N ALA A 101 -17.70 -11.93 5.52
CA ALA A 101 -19.14 -11.89 5.29
C ALA A 101 -19.42 -11.28 3.91
N ALA A 102 -20.46 -11.76 3.21
CA ALA A 102 -20.83 -11.28 1.87
C ALA A 102 -20.98 -9.75 1.81
N LYS A 103 -21.51 -9.15 2.87
CA LYS A 103 -21.64 -7.70 3.04
C LYS A 103 -20.29 -6.96 3.00
N VAL A 104 -19.23 -7.55 3.55
CA VAL A 104 -17.89 -6.95 3.55
C VAL A 104 -17.26 -7.06 2.16
N ASN A 105 -17.45 -8.19 1.46
CA ASN A 105 -16.98 -8.32 0.07
C ASN A 105 -17.64 -7.29 -0.84
N GLN A 106 -18.96 -7.08 -0.72
CA GLN A 106 -19.68 -6.04 -1.47
C GLN A 106 -19.14 -4.64 -1.15
N LEU A 107 -18.85 -4.36 0.11
CA LEU A 107 -18.32 -3.07 0.54
C LEU A 107 -16.89 -2.84 0.03
N ILE A 108 -16.05 -3.87 0.01
CA ILE A 108 -14.70 -3.83 -0.58
C ILE A 108 -14.79 -3.60 -2.09
N THR A 109 -15.72 -4.26 -2.79
CA THR A 109 -15.94 -4.05 -4.23
C THR A 109 -16.35 -2.60 -4.52
N LEU A 110 -17.30 -2.05 -3.76
CA LEU A 110 -17.76 -0.67 -3.96
C LEU A 110 -16.64 0.34 -3.70
N ILE A 111 -15.81 0.14 -2.67
CA ILE A 111 -14.63 0.97 -2.41
C ILE A 111 -13.62 0.83 -3.57
N ALA A 112 -13.40 -0.38 -4.10
CA ALA A 112 -12.52 -0.61 -5.24
C ALA A 112 -13.02 0.04 -6.53
N GLU A 113 -14.34 0.19 -6.68
CA GLU A 113 -15.02 0.88 -7.78
C GLU A 113 -15.00 2.41 -7.64
N GLY A 114 -14.44 2.95 -6.56
CA GLY A 114 -14.27 4.39 -6.34
C GLY A 114 -15.35 5.05 -5.49
N GLU A 115 -16.22 4.28 -4.84
CA GLU A 115 -17.20 4.84 -3.91
C GLU A 115 -16.53 5.33 -2.62
N GLU A 116 -17.00 6.49 -2.15
CA GLU A 116 -16.51 7.10 -0.91
C GLU A 116 -17.28 6.59 0.32
N GLY A 117 -16.60 6.56 1.46
CA GLY A 117 -17.19 6.16 2.73
C GLY A 117 -16.44 6.71 3.94
N ARG A 118 -17.06 6.56 5.11
CA ARG A 118 -16.50 6.87 6.42
C ARG A 118 -15.97 5.58 7.05
N MET A 119 -14.73 5.62 7.53
CA MET A 119 -14.15 4.58 8.38
C MET A 119 -14.00 5.15 9.80
N ARG A 120 -14.51 4.42 10.79
CA ARG A 120 -14.41 4.74 12.21
C ARG A 120 -13.55 3.70 12.91
N ILE A 121 -12.46 4.14 13.52
CA ILE A 121 -11.64 3.28 14.38
C ILE A 121 -12.38 3.08 15.70
N LEU A 122 -12.74 1.83 16.02
CA LEU A 122 -13.43 1.47 17.25
C LEU A 122 -12.46 1.37 18.42
N ARG A 123 -11.35 0.64 18.22
CA ARG A 123 -10.27 0.51 19.20
C ARG A 123 -8.96 0.09 18.55
N ALA A 124 -7.85 0.50 19.14
CA ALA A 124 -6.53 -0.01 18.78
C ALA A 124 -6.31 -1.39 19.43
N ILE A 125 -5.73 -2.31 18.67
CA ILE A 125 -5.26 -3.63 19.10
C ILE A 125 -3.74 -3.63 18.91
N PRO A 126 -2.94 -3.50 19.98
CA PRO A 126 -1.48 -3.50 19.90
C PRO A 126 -0.94 -4.81 19.29
N PRO A 127 0.19 -4.78 18.57
CA PRO A 127 1.09 -3.63 18.35
C PRO A 127 0.75 -2.75 17.13
N ARG A 128 -0.10 -3.18 16.19
CA ARG A 128 -0.36 -2.48 14.91
C ARG A 128 -1.75 -2.74 14.29
N PHE A 129 -2.70 -3.22 15.05
CA PHE A 129 -4.05 -3.54 14.55
C PHE A 129 -5.06 -2.55 15.11
N ALA A 130 -6.22 -2.46 14.49
CA ALA A 130 -7.35 -1.71 15.01
C ALA A 130 -8.65 -2.36 14.53
N ASP A 131 -9.64 -2.40 15.40
CA ASP A 131 -11.01 -2.68 14.99
C ASP A 131 -11.55 -1.44 14.28
N VAL A 132 -12.09 -1.61 13.09
CA VAL A 132 -12.65 -0.53 12.28
C VAL A 132 -14.07 -0.87 11.83
N GLU A 133 -14.93 0.13 11.83
CA GLU A 133 -16.24 0.10 11.21
C GLU A 133 -16.20 0.94 9.94
N MET A 134 -16.76 0.46 8.84
CA MET A 134 -16.85 1.19 7.57
C MET A 134 -18.31 1.40 7.17
N GLN A 135 -18.63 2.60 6.71
CA GLN A 135 -19.94 3.02 6.23
C GLN A 135 -19.77 3.77 4.91
N LEU A 136 -20.54 3.45 3.86
CA LEU A 136 -20.47 4.17 2.59
C LEU A 136 -21.23 5.50 2.66
N SER A 137 -20.79 6.49 1.88
CA SER A 137 -21.40 7.83 1.85
C SER A 137 -22.79 7.83 1.23
N ARG A 138 -23.13 6.83 0.40
CA ARG A 138 -24.49 6.57 -0.07
C ARG A 138 -25.12 5.42 0.72
N PRO A 139 -26.29 5.62 1.35
CA PRO A 139 -27.11 4.50 1.75
C PRO A 139 -27.74 3.94 0.47
N ASN A 140 -27.10 2.97 -0.19
CA ASN A 140 -27.80 2.29 -1.27
C ASN A 140 -28.95 1.49 -0.64
N SER A 141 -30.14 2.01 -0.91
CA SER A 141 -31.40 1.29 -1.07
C SER A 141 -31.15 -0.06 -1.73
N ILE A 142 -30.96 -1.10 -0.93
CA ILE A 142 -31.14 -2.46 -1.40
C ILE A 142 -32.63 -2.72 -1.30
N SER A 143 -33.36 -2.42 -2.38
CA SER A 143 -34.71 -2.94 -2.58
C SER A 143 -34.57 -4.45 -2.80
N TYR A 144 -35.02 -5.23 -1.83
CA TYR A 144 -35.24 -6.66 -2.01
C TYR A 144 -36.48 -6.85 -2.89
N SER A 145 -36.32 -7.44 -4.06
CA SER A 145 -37.39 -8.18 -4.71
C SER A 145 -37.24 -9.65 -4.30
N SER A 146 -38.24 -10.11 -3.54
CA SER A 146 -38.48 -11.48 -3.12
C SER A 146 -38.60 -12.46 -4.29
#